data_AF-A0A1E7HL78-F1
#
_entry.id   AF-A0A1E7HL78-F1
#
_cell.length_a   1.000
_cell.length_b   1.000
_cell.length_c   1.000
_cell.angle_alpha   90.00
_cell.angle_beta   90.00
_cell.angle_gamma   90.00
#
_symmetry.space_group_name_H-M   'P 1'
#
loop_
_entity.id
_entity.type
_entity.pdbx_description
1 polymer ?
#
loop_
_entity_poly.entity_id
_entity_poly.type
_entity_poly.pdbx_seq_one_letter_code
_entity_poly.pdbx_strand_id
1 'polypeptide(L)'
;MLTAELVQGILKEIGVDPERFSIEWASAAEGTRYVELITAFTKKIKELGPVGHAEQKDAEDLLLKLRAARSATEVRKLRTGLGNLTKQFRKDGSYSPEVVKEKVMQKLGKTVRTEIGAQEILLRLKEQGPLSLKDLAGKVSLSAEEITDFLAKLGKKGKASESEGRWRLSGPGEEVV
;
A
#
# COMPACT_ATOMS: atom_id res chain seq x y z
N MET A 1 14.95 1.23 -9.69
CA MET A 1 14.35 2.59 -9.63
C MET A 1 13.65 2.75 -8.28
N LEU A 2 13.84 3.86 -7.54
CA LEU A 2 13.33 3.99 -6.15
C LEU A 2 11.81 3.78 -6.03
N THR A 3 11.04 4.34 -6.96
CA THR A 3 9.57 4.17 -7.02
C THR A 3 9.17 2.73 -7.28
N ALA A 4 9.92 2.01 -8.12
CA ALA A 4 9.66 0.59 -8.37
C ALA A 4 9.82 -0.24 -7.09
N GLU A 5 10.91 -0.03 -6.34
CA GLU A 5 11.14 -0.71 -5.07
C GLU A 5 10.06 -0.37 -4.03
N LEU A 6 9.56 0.87 -4.03
CA LEU A 6 8.47 1.26 -3.15
C LEU A 6 7.17 0.51 -3.50
N VAL A 7 6.83 0.38 -4.78
CA VAL A 7 5.64 -0.37 -5.22
C VAL A 7 5.78 -1.85 -4.87
N GLN A 8 6.94 -2.46 -5.14
CA GLN A 8 7.25 -3.83 -4.76
C GLN A 8 7.08 -4.06 -3.24
N GLY A 9 7.60 -3.13 -2.42
CA GLY A 9 7.43 -3.15 -0.97
C GLY A 9 5.98 -3.02 -0.53
N ILE A 10 5.21 -2.13 -1.16
CA ILE A 10 3.78 -1.94 -0.88
C ILE A 10 2.97 -3.20 -1.20
N LEU A 11 3.17 -3.81 -2.38
CA LEU A 11 2.47 -5.05 -2.76
C LEU A 11 2.74 -6.16 -1.76
N LYS A 12 4.01 -6.33 -1.37
CA LYS A 12 4.40 -7.29 -0.34
C LYS A 12 3.74 -7.01 1.02
N GLU A 13 3.70 -5.75 1.44
CA GLU A 13 3.09 -5.31 2.71
C GLU A 13 1.60 -5.67 2.78
N ILE A 14 0.85 -5.46 1.67
CA ILE A 14 -0.57 -5.81 1.60
C ILE A 14 -0.83 -7.29 1.26
N GLY A 15 0.23 -8.05 1.00
CA GLY A 15 0.16 -9.47 0.70
C GLY A 15 -0.35 -9.82 -0.69
N VAL A 16 -0.18 -8.91 -1.65
CA VAL A 16 -0.35 -9.14 -3.10
C VAL A 16 0.99 -9.57 -3.68
N ASP A 17 0.98 -10.51 -4.62
CA ASP A 17 2.23 -11.00 -5.22
C ASP A 17 3.00 -9.84 -5.92
N PRO A 18 4.23 -9.52 -5.51
CA PRO A 18 4.99 -8.42 -6.09
C PRO A 18 5.37 -8.64 -7.57
N GLU A 19 5.34 -9.88 -8.07
CA GLU A 19 5.55 -10.21 -9.48
C GLU A 19 4.40 -9.73 -10.39
N ARG A 20 3.28 -9.26 -9.80
CA ARG A 20 2.21 -8.55 -10.53
C ARG A 20 2.64 -7.17 -11.04
N PHE A 21 3.82 -6.70 -10.63
CA PHE A 21 4.39 -5.45 -11.08
C PHE A 21 5.82 -5.68 -11.59
N SER A 22 6.12 -5.13 -12.77
CA SER A 22 7.45 -5.19 -13.36
C SER A 22 7.76 -3.86 -14.05
N ILE A 23 9.02 -3.44 -13.98
CA ILE A 23 9.54 -2.29 -14.71
C ILE A 23 10.81 -2.73 -15.40
N GLU A 24 10.76 -2.76 -16.72
CA GLU A 24 11.83 -3.21 -17.59
C GLU A 24 12.13 -2.13 -18.63
N TRP A 25 13.39 -2.08 -19.07
CA TRP A 25 13.86 -1.10 -20.04
C TRP A 25 14.10 -1.76 -21.40
N ALA A 26 13.60 -1.12 -22.45
CA ALA A 26 13.94 -1.39 -23.84
C ALA A 26 14.07 -0.05 -24.57
N SER A 27 15.11 0.10 -25.37
CA SER A 27 15.27 1.25 -26.26
C SER A 27 14.39 1.11 -27.50
N ALA A 28 14.15 2.22 -28.22
CA ALA A 28 13.36 2.22 -29.45
C ALA A 28 13.94 1.35 -30.57
N ALA A 29 15.24 1.04 -30.51
CA ALA A 29 15.91 0.16 -31.47
C ALA A 29 15.81 -1.34 -31.09
N GLU A 30 15.39 -1.66 -29.87
CA GLU A 30 15.33 -3.03 -29.35
C GLU A 30 13.92 -3.63 -29.49
N GLY A 31 13.37 -3.65 -30.71
CA GLY A 31 12.01 -4.16 -30.97
C GLY A 31 11.78 -5.59 -30.49
N THR A 32 12.74 -6.50 -30.73
CA THR A 32 12.66 -7.89 -30.28
C THR A 32 12.59 -8.00 -28.75
N ARG A 33 13.45 -7.28 -28.03
CA ARG A 33 13.46 -7.25 -26.57
C ARG A 33 12.14 -6.75 -26.00
N TYR A 34 11.57 -5.69 -26.59
CA TYR A 34 10.27 -5.18 -26.16
C TYR A 34 9.19 -6.28 -26.26
N VAL A 35 9.12 -7.00 -27.38
CA VAL A 35 8.17 -8.10 -27.58
C VAL A 35 8.39 -9.21 -26.55
N GLU A 36 9.65 -9.59 -26.30
CA GLU A 36 10.01 -10.60 -25.30
C GLU A 36 9.54 -10.21 -23.89
N LEU A 37 9.83 -8.97 -23.46
CA LEU A 37 9.45 -8.46 -22.14
C LEU A 37 7.94 -8.46 -21.94
N ILE A 38 7.18 -7.94 -22.91
CA ILE A 38 5.70 -7.91 -22.84
C ILE A 38 5.13 -9.32 -22.87
N THR A 39 5.68 -10.21 -23.70
CA THR A 39 5.23 -11.61 -23.78
C THR A 39 5.47 -12.34 -22.47
N ALA A 40 6.67 -12.21 -21.90
CA ALA A 40 7.04 -12.82 -20.62
C ALA A 40 6.15 -12.30 -19.48
N PHE A 41 5.96 -10.98 -19.38
CA PHE A 41 5.08 -10.40 -18.36
C PHE A 41 3.61 -10.83 -18.54
N THR A 42 3.11 -10.86 -19.78
CA THR A 42 1.73 -11.32 -20.07
C THR A 42 1.53 -12.78 -19.65
N LYS A 43 2.51 -13.65 -19.94
CA LYS A 43 2.49 -15.04 -19.51
C LYS A 43 2.49 -15.13 -17.98
N LYS A 44 3.35 -14.36 -17.31
CA LYS A 44 3.43 -14.32 -15.85
C LYS A 44 2.12 -13.90 -15.20
N ILE A 45 1.48 -12.85 -15.69
CA ILE A 45 0.18 -12.39 -15.16
C ILE A 45 -0.93 -13.44 -15.39
N LYS A 46 -0.91 -14.13 -16.54
CA LYS A 46 -1.85 -15.25 -16.80
C LYS A 46 -1.66 -16.40 -15.83
N GLU A 47 -0.41 -16.76 -15.52
CA GLU A 47 -0.07 -17.80 -14.54
C GLU A 47 -0.50 -17.42 -13.12
N LEU A 48 -0.32 -16.15 -12.72
CA LEU A 48 -0.78 -15.65 -11.42
C LEU A 48 -2.32 -15.58 -11.31
N GLY A 49 -3.01 -15.47 -12.45
CA GLY A 49 -4.47 -15.37 -12.52
C GLY A 49 -5.02 -14.07 -11.90
N PRO A 50 -6.35 -14.00 -11.67
CA PRO A 50 -6.98 -12.89 -10.97
C PRO A 50 -6.37 -12.64 -9.58
N VAL A 51 -6.52 -11.41 -9.06
CA VAL A 51 -6.08 -11.07 -7.70
C VAL A 51 -6.77 -11.98 -6.69
N GLY A 52 -5.99 -12.59 -5.79
CA GLY A 52 -6.47 -13.56 -4.80
C GLY A 52 -6.22 -15.01 -5.20
N HIS A 53 -6.02 -15.30 -6.49
CA HIS A 53 -5.76 -16.66 -6.98
C HIS A 53 -4.38 -17.17 -6.55
N ALA A 54 -3.30 -16.55 -7.03
CA ALA A 54 -1.94 -16.91 -6.64
C ALA A 54 -1.68 -16.68 -5.14
N GLU A 55 -2.30 -15.63 -4.57
CA GLU A 55 -2.17 -15.29 -3.16
C GLU A 55 -2.90 -16.25 -2.22
N GLN A 56 -3.84 -17.04 -2.73
CA GLN A 56 -4.76 -17.89 -1.96
C GLN A 56 -5.50 -17.11 -0.86
N LYS A 57 -6.01 -15.94 -1.23
CA LYS A 57 -6.67 -14.99 -0.32
C LYS A 57 -7.97 -14.47 -0.94
N ASP A 58 -8.83 -13.94 -0.07
CA ASP A 58 -10.05 -13.28 -0.48
C ASP A 58 -9.76 -12.10 -1.43
N ALA A 59 -10.35 -12.12 -2.61
CA ALA A 59 -10.10 -11.13 -3.66
C ALA A 59 -10.60 -9.75 -3.25
N GLU A 60 -11.79 -9.67 -2.63
CA GLU A 60 -12.38 -8.40 -2.17
C GLU A 60 -11.52 -7.73 -1.09
N ASP A 61 -10.97 -8.52 -0.15
CA ASP A 61 -10.05 -8.03 0.87
C ASP A 61 -8.76 -7.45 0.25
N LEU A 62 -8.17 -8.15 -0.72
CA LEU A 62 -6.98 -7.67 -1.41
C LEU A 62 -7.26 -6.42 -2.25
N LEU A 63 -8.41 -6.33 -2.91
CA LEU A 63 -8.82 -5.15 -3.66
C LEU A 63 -9.07 -3.95 -2.74
N LEU A 64 -9.64 -4.16 -1.55
CA LEU A 64 -9.75 -3.11 -0.53
C LEU A 64 -8.37 -2.63 -0.08
N LYS A 65 -7.44 -3.56 0.20
CA LYS A 65 -6.07 -3.23 0.58
C LYS A 65 -5.30 -2.49 -0.52
N LEU A 66 -5.51 -2.86 -1.78
CA LEU A 66 -4.95 -2.14 -2.93
C LEU A 66 -5.48 -0.70 -3.01
N ARG A 67 -6.77 -0.49 -2.76
CA ARG A 67 -7.37 0.86 -2.71
C ARG A 67 -6.80 1.67 -1.54
N ALA A 68 -6.68 1.08 -0.37
CA ALA A 68 -6.04 1.70 0.79
C ALA A 68 -4.58 2.09 0.49
N ALA A 69 -3.84 1.19 -0.15
CA ALA A 69 -2.45 1.43 -0.55
C ALA A 69 -2.32 2.57 -1.55
N ARG A 70 -3.18 2.61 -2.57
CA ARG A 70 -3.24 3.73 -3.51
C ARG A 70 -3.46 5.06 -2.77
N SER A 71 -4.49 5.15 -1.93
CA SER A 71 -4.76 6.39 -1.17
C SER A 71 -3.60 6.78 -0.25
N ALA A 72 -2.92 5.80 0.36
CA ALA A 72 -1.74 6.07 1.18
C ALA A 72 -0.63 6.75 0.36
N THR A 73 -0.38 6.34 -0.89
CA THR A 73 0.67 6.94 -1.73
C THR A 73 0.42 8.42 -2.08
N GLU A 74 -0.83 8.89 -1.99
CA GLU A 74 -1.21 10.29 -2.26
C GLU A 74 -0.94 11.19 -1.03
N VAL A 75 -0.78 10.61 0.16
CA VAL A 75 -0.51 11.33 1.41
C VAL A 75 0.83 12.08 1.32
N ARG A 76 0.80 13.35 1.71
CA ARG A 76 1.96 14.26 1.65
C ARG A 76 3.22 13.66 2.29
N LYS A 77 3.09 12.95 3.41
CA LYS A 77 4.21 12.37 4.16
C LYS A 77 4.99 11.31 3.35
N LEU A 78 4.30 10.44 2.61
CA LEU A 78 4.97 9.48 1.73
C LEU A 78 5.60 10.17 0.52
N ARG A 79 4.89 11.14 -0.09
CA ARG A 79 5.43 11.92 -1.22
C ARG A 79 6.69 12.69 -0.84
N THR A 80 6.69 13.39 0.28
CA THR A 80 7.87 14.15 0.75
C THR A 80 9.00 13.22 1.20
N GLY A 81 8.67 12.10 1.85
CA GLY A 81 9.65 11.07 2.24
C GLY A 81 10.43 10.52 1.04
N LEU A 82 9.72 10.15 -0.03
CA LEU A 82 10.34 9.70 -1.28
C LEU A 82 11.19 10.78 -1.95
N GLY A 83 10.71 12.04 -1.96
CA GLY A 83 11.48 13.17 -2.48
C GLY A 83 12.78 13.41 -1.71
N ASN A 84 12.76 13.30 -0.38
CA ASN A 84 13.95 13.40 0.45
C ASN A 84 14.92 12.24 0.22
N LEU A 85 14.41 11.02 0.07
CA LEU A 85 15.22 9.86 -0.24
C LEU A 85 15.93 10.02 -1.60
N THR A 86 15.22 10.54 -2.60
CA THR A 86 15.81 10.82 -3.93
C THR A 86 16.98 11.81 -3.84
N LYS A 87 16.86 12.86 -3.03
CA LYS A 87 17.97 13.81 -2.77
C LYS A 87 19.15 13.13 -2.09
N GLN A 88 18.90 12.18 -1.19
CA GLN A 88 19.95 11.42 -0.53
C GLN A 88 20.71 10.53 -1.52
N PHE A 89 20.00 9.76 -2.37
CA PHE A 89 20.63 8.94 -3.41
C PHE A 89 21.51 9.76 -4.36
N ARG A 90 21.07 10.96 -4.74
CA ARG A 90 21.88 11.88 -5.56
C ARG A 90 23.19 12.30 -4.89
N LYS A 91 23.25 12.34 -3.56
CA LYS A 91 24.48 12.63 -2.80
C LYS A 91 25.34 11.38 -2.62
N ASP A 92 24.71 10.25 -2.29
CA ASP A 92 25.40 9.00 -1.96
C ASP A 92 26.01 8.32 -3.20
N GLY A 93 25.42 8.52 -4.39
CA GLY A 93 25.95 8.01 -5.67
C GLY A 93 25.84 6.49 -5.88
N SER A 94 25.35 5.72 -4.91
CA SER A 94 25.16 4.28 -5.01
C SER A 94 23.72 3.92 -5.38
N TYR A 95 23.55 3.24 -6.52
CA TYR A 95 22.25 2.90 -7.11
C TYR A 95 22.08 1.40 -7.37
N SER A 96 22.86 0.53 -6.71
CA SER A 96 22.65 -0.92 -6.87
C SER A 96 21.24 -1.30 -6.39
N PRO A 97 20.59 -2.29 -7.02
CA PRO A 97 19.21 -2.68 -6.65
C PRO A 97 19.04 -2.98 -5.17
N GLU A 98 20.01 -3.64 -4.55
CA GLU A 98 20.01 -4.05 -3.14
C GLU A 98 20.02 -2.83 -2.23
N VAL A 99 20.91 -1.86 -2.52
CA VAL A 99 21.01 -0.61 -1.76
C VAL A 99 19.75 0.23 -1.90
N VAL A 100 19.17 0.28 -3.11
CA VAL A 100 17.91 0.99 -3.35
C VAL A 100 16.79 0.38 -2.53
N LYS A 101 16.61 -0.94 -2.62
CA LYS A 101 15.57 -1.68 -1.89
C LYS A 101 15.71 -1.51 -0.38
N GLU A 102 16.91 -1.70 0.15
CA GLU A 102 17.19 -1.58 1.59
C GLU A 102 16.86 -0.18 2.10
N LYS A 103 17.39 0.87 1.46
CA LYS A 103 17.17 2.26 1.90
C LYS A 103 15.71 2.69 1.76
N VAL A 104 15.01 2.26 0.70
CA VAL A 104 13.57 2.52 0.54
C VAL A 104 12.79 1.93 1.71
N MET A 105 13.01 0.66 2.03
CA MET A 105 12.29 -0.01 3.12
C MET A 105 12.68 0.55 4.49
N GLN A 106 13.96 0.84 4.71
CA GLN A 106 14.46 1.43 5.95
C GLN A 106 13.84 2.81 6.23
N LYS A 107 13.72 3.66 5.20
CA LYS A 107 13.25 5.05 5.37
C LYS A 107 11.74 5.19 5.27
N LEU A 108 11.09 4.40 4.41
CA LEU A 108 9.66 4.55 4.10
C LEU A 108 8.79 3.43 4.67
N GLY A 109 9.33 2.24 4.97
CA GLY A 109 8.55 1.06 5.35
C GLY A 109 7.58 1.30 6.51
N LYS A 110 8.05 1.92 7.60
CA LYS A 110 7.17 2.28 8.73
C LYS A 110 6.04 3.21 8.30
N THR A 111 6.34 4.24 7.50
CA THR A 111 5.33 5.20 7.04
C THR A 111 4.34 4.51 6.12
N VAL A 112 4.81 3.70 5.16
CA VAL A 112 3.97 2.90 4.26
C VAL A 112 2.97 2.09 5.07
N ARG A 113 3.44 1.22 5.97
CA ARG A 113 2.57 0.39 6.82
C ARG A 113 1.53 1.22 7.58
N THR A 114 1.96 2.32 8.22
CA THR A 114 1.04 3.16 9.01
C THR A 114 -0.01 3.88 8.18
N GLU A 115 0.37 4.42 7.01
CA GLU A 115 -0.57 5.14 6.15
C GLU A 115 -1.52 4.16 5.45
N ILE A 116 -1.04 2.99 4.99
CA ILE A 116 -1.88 1.93 4.43
C ILE A 116 -2.90 1.48 5.47
N GLY A 117 -2.46 1.12 6.68
CA GLY A 117 -3.36 0.64 7.72
C GLY A 117 -4.40 1.69 8.12
N ALA A 118 -4.02 2.97 8.18
CA ALA A 118 -4.96 4.07 8.43
C ALA A 118 -6.04 4.16 7.32
N GLN A 119 -5.65 4.12 6.04
CA GLN A 119 -6.59 4.15 4.92
C GLN A 119 -7.47 2.90 4.87
N GLU A 120 -6.90 1.75 5.22
CA GLU A 120 -7.62 0.47 5.27
C GLU A 120 -8.72 0.51 6.34
N ILE A 121 -8.42 1.00 7.54
CA ILE A 121 -9.43 1.19 8.60
C ILE A 121 -10.56 2.10 8.12
N LEU A 122 -10.22 3.24 7.52
CA LEU A 122 -11.22 4.19 7.02
C LEU A 122 -12.13 3.56 5.95
N LEU A 123 -11.56 2.85 4.98
CA LEU A 123 -12.32 2.18 3.92
C LEU A 123 -13.20 1.07 4.49
N ARG A 124 -12.69 0.25 5.41
CA ARG A 124 -13.48 -0.82 6.05
C ARG A 124 -14.65 -0.26 6.84
N LEU A 125 -14.44 0.79 7.63
CA LEU A 125 -15.53 1.44 8.37
C LEU A 125 -16.57 2.07 7.44
N LYS A 126 -16.14 2.56 6.28
CA LYS A 126 -17.03 3.14 5.26
C LYS A 126 -17.87 2.07 4.54
N GLU A 127 -17.26 0.94 4.17
CA GLU A 127 -17.89 -0.08 3.33
C GLU A 127 -18.59 -1.19 4.12
N GLN A 128 -18.03 -1.59 5.26
CA GLN A 128 -18.50 -2.70 6.09
C GLN A 128 -19.31 -2.22 7.31
N GLY A 129 -19.37 -0.90 7.53
CA GLY A 129 -20.10 -0.30 8.65
C GLY A 129 -19.36 -0.40 9.98
N PRO A 130 -20.09 -0.45 11.12
CA PRO A 130 -19.45 -0.45 12.44
C PRO A 130 -18.66 -1.73 12.73
N LEU A 131 -17.36 -1.61 12.96
CA LEU A 131 -16.45 -2.73 13.22
C LEU A 131 -15.84 -2.67 14.61
N SER A 132 -15.57 -3.84 15.20
CA SER A 132 -14.87 -3.92 16.49
C SER A 132 -13.34 -3.88 16.31
N LEU A 133 -12.61 -3.60 17.39
CA LEU A 133 -11.14 -3.69 17.39
C LEU A 133 -10.63 -5.08 16.97
N LYS A 134 -11.35 -6.14 17.36
CA LYS A 134 -11.00 -7.52 17.00
C LYS A 134 -11.12 -7.77 15.49
N ASP A 135 -12.18 -7.24 14.88
CA ASP A 135 -12.41 -7.38 13.44
C ASP A 135 -11.34 -6.64 12.63
N LEU A 136 -10.95 -5.44 13.09
CA LEU A 136 -9.90 -4.65 12.45
C LEU A 136 -8.52 -5.27 12.63
N ALA A 137 -8.17 -5.70 13.84
CA ALA A 137 -6.88 -6.33 14.14
C ALA A 137 -6.67 -7.65 13.37
N GLY A 138 -7.75 -8.36 13.02
CA GLY A 138 -7.67 -9.58 12.21
C GLY A 138 -7.38 -9.33 10.72
N LYS A 139 -7.55 -8.11 10.22
CA LYS A 139 -7.47 -7.81 8.78
C LYS A 139 -6.38 -6.80 8.41
N VAL A 140 -6.15 -5.80 9.26
CA VAL A 140 -5.22 -4.70 9.05
C VAL A 140 -3.83 -5.07 9.56
N SER A 141 -2.76 -4.65 8.88
CA SER A 141 -1.37 -4.93 9.25
C SER A 141 -0.83 -4.15 10.47
N LEU A 142 -1.70 -3.46 11.22
CA LEU A 142 -1.36 -2.64 12.38
C LEU A 142 -1.58 -3.40 13.68
N SER A 143 -0.82 -3.05 14.73
CA SER A 143 -1.04 -3.58 16.06
C SER A 143 -2.36 -3.06 16.66
N ALA A 144 -2.94 -3.80 17.61
CA ALA A 144 -4.16 -3.36 18.31
C ALA A 144 -3.99 -1.99 18.98
N GLU A 145 -2.80 -1.68 19.49
CA GLU A 145 -2.46 -0.38 20.07
C GLU A 145 -2.46 0.73 19.00
N GLU A 146 -1.86 0.49 17.84
CA GLU A 146 -1.83 1.45 16.72
C GLU A 146 -3.24 1.72 16.19
N ILE A 147 -4.09 0.68 16.08
CA ILE A 147 -5.50 0.80 15.69
C ILE A 147 -6.26 1.64 16.71
N THR A 148 -6.09 1.35 18.00
CA THR A 148 -6.78 2.06 19.09
C THR A 148 -6.39 3.54 19.15
N ASP A 149 -5.09 3.84 19.05
CA ASP A 149 -4.58 5.22 19.02
C ASP A 149 -5.12 5.99 17.80
N PHE A 150 -5.17 5.34 16.63
CA PHE A 150 -5.74 5.94 15.42
C PHE A 150 -7.24 6.24 15.56
N LEU A 151 -8.02 5.28 16.06
CA LEU A 151 -9.46 5.46 16.30
C LEU A 151 -9.74 6.54 17.35
N ALA A 152 -8.97 6.58 18.44
CA ALA A 152 -9.06 7.63 19.45
C ALA A 152 -8.77 9.03 18.85
N LYS A 153 -7.78 9.14 17.96
CA LYS A 153 -7.49 10.39 17.23
C LYS A 153 -8.62 10.78 16.28
N LEU A 154 -9.28 9.82 15.62
CA LEU A 154 -10.45 10.09 14.79
C LEU A 154 -11.65 10.55 15.62
N GLY A 155 -11.88 9.92 16.78
CA GLY A 155 -12.92 10.30 17.73
C GLY A 155 -12.73 11.73 18.26
N LYS A 156 -11.50 12.09 18.66
CA LYS A 156 -11.16 13.47 19.07
C LYS A 156 -11.41 14.51 17.98
N LYS A 157 -11.33 14.11 16.70
CA LYS A 157 -11.61 14.98 15.54
C LYS A 157 -13.08 14.96 15.12
N GLY A 158 -13.95 14.26 15.85
CA GLY A 158 -15.37 14.11 15.53
C GLY A 158 -15.67 13.25 14.29
N LYS A 159 -14.65 12.62 13.68
CA LYS A 159 -14.77 11.86 12.42
C LYS A 159 -15.21 10.41 12.64
N ALA A 160 -15.11 9.91 13.85
CA ALA A 160 -15.59 8.59 14.23
C ALA A 160 -16.29 8.63 15.59
N SER A 161 -17.23 7.72 15.80
CA SER A 161 -17.92 7.54 17.07
C SER A 161 -17.87 6.07 17.48
N GLU A 162 -17.65 5.81 18.77
CA GLU A 162 -17.73 4.47 19.35
C GLU A 162 -19.11 4.26 19.98
N SER A 163 -19.73 3.11 19.71
CA SER A 163 -20.95 2.65 20.37
C SER A 163 -20.83 1.15 20.60
N GLU A 164 -21.03 0.70 21.84
CA GLU A 164 -20.99 -0.73 22.23
C GLU A 164 -19.70 -1.47 21.80
N GLY A 165 -18.54 -0.80 21.86
CA GLY A 165 -17.26 -1.39 21.45
C GLY A 165 -17.06 -1.53 19.94
N ARG A 166 -17.95 -0.94 19.13
CA ARG A 166 -17.84 -0.84 17.68
C ARG A 166 -17.64 0.61 17.25
N TRP A 167 -16.73 0.80 16.32
CA TRP A 167 -16.40 2.10 15.76
C TRP A 167 -17.15 2.30 14.46
N ARG A 168 -17.70 3.50 14.25
CA ARG A 168 -18.30 3.91 12.97
C ARG A 168 -17.78 5.29 12.57
N LEU A 169 -17.77 5.59 11.27
CA LEU A 169 -17.51 6.94 10.80
C LEU A 169 -18.74 7.83 11.05
N SER A 170 -18.50 9.07 11.46
CA SER A 170 -19.55 10.06 11.72
C SER A 170 -20.02 10.69 10.40
N GLY A 171 -21.09 10.15 9.81
CA GLY A 171 -21.91 10.78 8.74
C GLY A 171 -21.26 10.95 7.34
N PRO A 172 -22.06 10.92 6.25
CA PRO A 172 -21.55 11.10 4.89
C PRO A 172 -21.63 12.58 4.48
N GLY A 173 -20.51 13.27 4.35
CA GLY A 173 -20.52 14.64 3.82
C GLY A 173 -19.35 15.50 4.26
N GLU A 174 -18.14 15.17 3.82
CA GLU A 174 -17.15 16.14 3.36
C GLU A 174 -15.94 15.36 2.85
N GLU A 175 -15.64 15.56 1.57
CA GLU A 175 -14.44 15.08 0.90
C GLU A 175 -13.22 15.40 1.77
N VAL A 176 -12.49 14.37 2.18
CA VAL A 176 -11.13 14.56 2.66
C VAL A 176 -10.26 14.58 1.41
N VAL A 177 -10.13 15.77 0.82
CA VAL A 177 -9.13 16.14 -0.18
C VAL A 177 -7.72 15.99 0.39
#